data_AF-A0A7D5R1R2-F1
#
_entry.id   AF-A0A7D5R1R2-F1
#
_cell.length_a   1.000
_cell.length_b   1.000
_cell.length_c   1.000
_cell.angle_alpha   90.00
_cell.angle_beta   90.00
_cell.angle_gamma   90.00
#
_symmetry.space_group_name_H-M   'P 1'
#
loop_
_entity.id
_entity.type
_entity.pdbx_description
1 polymer ?
#
loop_
_entity_poly.entity_id
_entity_poly.type
_entity_poly.pdbx_seq_one_letter_code
_entity_poly.pdbx_strand_id
1 'polypeptide(L)'
;MDGPIWSDSVKKELDDSINKNPKRKKVTIKKDVIQIENFKFTSLKKIGITVPFFKQECTLIFEAQFSALLAHVHVTVKSENYVDVFTELTSWKNKTFPNDS
;
A
#
# COMPACT_ATOMS: atom_id res chain seq x y z
N MET A 1 -3.64 13.63 18.19
CA MET A 1 -3.49 12.30 18.81
C MET A 1 -2.55 11.53 17.91
N ASP A 2 -1.27 11.53 18.26
CA ASP A 2 -0.29 10.69 17.58
C ASP A 2 -0.66 9.24 17.86
N GLY A 3 -0.73 8.43 16.80
CA GLY A 3 -1.04 7.00 16.93
C GLY A 3 -0.03 6.28 17.82
N PRO A 4 -0.32 5.02 18.20
CA PRO A 4 0.61 4.25 19.02
C PRO A 4 2.00 4.22 18.37
N ILE A 5 3.01 4.60 19.16
CA ILE A 5 4.41 4.60 18.72
C ILE A 5 4.79 3.16 18.39
N TRP A 6 5.26 2.95 17.16
CA TRP A 6 5.75 1.66 16.71
C TRP A 6 6.98 1.26 17.52
N SER A 7 7.02 0.05 18.05
CA SER A 7 8.22 -0.45 18.73
C SER A 7 9.39 -0.56 17.75
N ASP A 8 10.61 -0.40 18.26
CA ASP A 8 11.81 -0.47 17.41
C ASP A 8 11.98 -1.85 16.75
N SER A 9 11.51 -2.91 17.41
CA SER A 9 11.46 -4.25 16.84
C SER A 9 10.59 -4.32 15.58
N VAL A 10 9.38 -3.77 15.63
CA VAL A 10 8.43 -3.78 14.50
C VAL A 10 8.94 -2.90 13.35
N LYS A 11 9.50 -1.72 13.66
CA LYS A 11 10.13 -0.86 12.65
C LYS A 11 11.28 -1.58 11.94
N LYS A 12 12.15 -2.24 12.71
CA LYS A 12 13.31 -2.96 12.18
C LYS A 12 12.88 -4.13 11.29
N GLU A 13 11.91 -4.92 11.72
CA GLU A 13 11.40 -6.04 10.93
C GLU A 13 10.81 -5.57 9.59
N LEU A 14 10.02 -4.50 9.61
CA LEU A 14 9.44 -3.91 8.39
C LEU A 14 10.52 -3.32 7.48
N ASP A 15 11.52 -2.66 8.06
CA ASP A 15 12.65 -2.11 7.31
C ASP A 15 13.46 -3.21 6.64
N ASP A 16 13.87 -4.22 7.39
CA ASP A 16 14.73 -5.30 6.89
C ASP A 16 13.99 -6.16 5.85
N SER A 17 12.67 -6.33 6.00
CA SER A 17 11.86 -7.17 5.11
C SER A 17 11.32 -6.44 3.89
N ILE A 18 10.89 -5.18 4.06
CA ILE A 18 10.20 -4.39 3.03
C ILE A 18 11.00 -3.17 2.62
N ASN A 19 11.21 -2.18 3.50
CA ASN A 19 11.62 -0.84 3.08
C ASN A 19 13.06 -0.81 2.53
N LYS A 20 13.99 -1.49 3.20
CA LYS A 20 15.42 -1.53 2.86
C LYS A 20 15.82 -2.77 2.07
N ASN A 21 14.92 -3.74 1.93
CA ASN A 21 15.16 -4.92 1.11
C ASN A 21 15.18 -4.52 -0.38
N PRO A 22 16.24 -4.75 -1.16
CA PRO A 22 16.26 -4.38 -2.57
C PRO A 22 15.50 -5.36 -3.47
N LYS A 23 15.09 -6.54 -2.96
CA LYS A 23 14.37 -7.54 -3.75
C LYS A 23 12.98 -7.04 -4.14
N ARG A 24 12.46 -7.58 -5.25
CA ARG A 24 11.07 -7.36 -5.66
C ARG A 24 10.15 -7.91 -4.58
N LYS A 25 9.13 -7.12 -4.21
CA LYS A 25 8.12 -7.54 -3.24
C LYS A 25 6.87 -7.98 -3.98
N LYS A 26 6.25 -9.04 -3.49
CA LYS A 26 4.92 -9.44 -3.90
C LYS A 26 3.89 -8.63 -3.13
N VAL A 27 3.03 -7.94 -3.86
CA VAL A 27 1.85 -7.26 -3.31
C VAL A 27 0.61 -7.99 -3.82
N THR A 28 -0.32 -8.30 -2.92
CA THR A 28 -1.59 -8.96 -3.25
C THR A 28 -2.73 -8.16 -2.66
N ILE A 29 -3.69 -7.79 -3.50
CA ILE A 29 -4.87 -7.01 -3.11
C ILE A 29 -6.08 -7.92 -3.25
N LYS A 30 -6.85 -8.07 -2.17
CA LYS A 30 -8.07 -8.89 -2.15
C LYS A 30 -9.12 -8.17 -1.33
N LYS A 31 -10.21 -7.75 -1.97
CA LYS A 31 -11.30 -6.97 -1.35
C LYS A 31 -10.71 -5.78 -0.58
N ASP A 32 -10.93 -5.69 0.71
CA ASP A 32 -10.48 -4.65 1.65
C ASP A 32 -9.18 -5.01 2.38
N VAL A 33 -8.37 -5.92 1.83
CA VAL A 33 -7.10 -6.35 2.41
C VAL A 33 -5.97 -6.17 1.39
N ILE A 34 -4.89 -5.55 1.84
CA ILE A 34 -3.62 -5.47 1.11
C ILE A 34 -2.58 -6.30 1.87
N GLN A 35 -1.88 -7.18 1.17
CA GLN A 35 -0.77 -7.95 1.72
C GLN A 35 0.50 -7.63 0.95
N ILE A 36 1.57 -7.31 1.69
CA ILE A 36 2.93 -7.09 1.15
C ILE A 36 3.83 -8.14 1.79
N GLU A 37 4.35 -9.08 1.00
CA GLU A 37 5.03 -10.27 1.53
C GLU A 37 4.16 -11.00 2.57
N ASN A 38 4.60 -11.03 3.82
CA ASN A 38 3.90 -11.66 4.95
C ASN A 38 3.13 -10.64 5.81
N PHE A 39 3.17 -9.35 5.46
CA PHE A 39 2.56 -8.27 6.22
C PHE A 39 1.17 -7.97 5.69
N LYS A 40 0.17 -8.06 6.56
CA LYS A 40 -1.23 -7.89 6.22
C LYS A 40 -1.76 -6.55 6.75
N PHE A 41 -2.38 -5.80 5.85
CA PHE A 41 -3.02 -4.53 6.11
C PHE A 41 -4.53 -4.67 5.94
N THR A 42 -5.28 -4.22 6.94
CA THR A 42 -6.75 -4.36 7.02
C THR A 42 -7.37 -3.01 7.36
N SER A 43 -8.70 -2.91 7.34
CA SER A 43 -9.41 -1.66 7.69
C SER A 43 -8.89 -0.46 6.88
N LEU A 44 -8.73 -0.65 5.57
CA LEU A 44 -8.12 0.32 4.66
C LEU A 44 -8.95 1.62 4.62
N LYS A 45 -8.26 2.76 4.60
CA LYS A 45 -8.82 4.11 4.55
C LYS A 45 -7.94 5.04 3.73
N LYS A 46 -8.48 6.19 3.30
CA LYS A 46 -7.75 7.25 2.59
C LYS A 46 -6.92 6.71 1.42
N ILE A 47 -7.57 5.93 0.56
CA ILE A 47 -6.90 5.24 -0.54
C ILE A 47 -6.69 6.23 -1.69
N GLY A 48 -5.42 6.51 -1.99
CA GLY A 48 -4.98 7.31 -3.11
C GLY A 48 -4.25 6.46 -4.14
N ILE A 49 -4.45 6.74 -5.43
CA ILE A 49 -3.70 6.13 -6.52
C ILE A 49 -3.16 7.28 -7.36
N THR A 50 -1.85 7.33 -7.54
CA THR A 50 -1.18 8.43 -8.26
C THR A 50 -0.26 7.89 -9.34
N VAL A 51 -0.18 8.64 -10.44
CA VAL A 51 0.72 8.38 -11.55
C VAL A 51 1.49 9.68 -11.81
N PRO A 52 2.80 9.74 -11.58
CA PRO A 52 3.58 10.93 -11.87
C PRO A 52 3.69 11.14 -13.38
N PHE A 53 3.49 12.37 -13.85
CA PHE A 53 3.37 12.70 -15.28
C PHE A 53 4.55 12.27 -16.17
N PHE A 54 5.76 12.15 -15.59
CA PHE A 54 7.01 11.86 -16.31
C PHE A 54 7.63 10.50 -15.97
N LYS A 55 6.93 9.67 -15.19
CA LYS A 55 7.45 8.38 -14.75
C LYS A 55 6.46 7.29 -15.10
N GLN A 56 6.97 6.21 -15.68
CA GLN A 56 6.20 4.97 -15.91
C GLN A 56 6.04 4.21 -14.59
N GLU A 57 5.42 4.86 -13.61
CA GLU A 57 5.21 4.33 -12.28
C GLU A 57 3.81 4.64 -11.77
N CYS A 58 3.27 3.72 -10.98
CA CYS A 58 2.01 3.88 -10.27
C CYS A 58 2.28 3.75 -8.77
N THR A 59 1.74 4.66 -7.97
CA THR A 59 1.84 4.60 -6.51
C THR A 59 0.46 4.43 -5.91
N LEU A 60 0.30 3.37 -5.11
CA LEU A 60 -0.84 3.14 -4.24
C LEU A 60 -0.50 3.66 -2.83
N ILE A 61 -1.32 4.56 -2.31
CA ILE A 61 -1.19 5.18 -0.99
C ILE A 61 -2.42 4.81 -0.18
N PHE A 62 -2.24 4.39 1.07
CA PHE A 62 -3.36 4.11 1.96
C PHE A 62 -3.00 4.21 3.44
N GLU A 63 -4.00 4.45 4.26
CA GLU A 63 -3.94 4.22 5.70
C GLU A 63 -4.59 2.86 6.02
N ALA A 64 -4.01 2.11 6.95
CA ALA A 64 -4.53 0.80 7.33
C ALA A 64 -4.16 0.43 8.75
N GLN A 65 -4.94 -0.51 9.30
CA GLN A 65 -4.56 -1.24 10.49
C GLN A 65 -3.50 -2.30 10.15
N PHE A 66 -2.44 -2.30 10.95
CA PHE A 66 -1.35 -3.26 10.91
C PHE A 66 -1.16 -3.80 12.34
N SER A 67 -1.62 -5.03 12.61
CA SER A 67 -1.71 -5.56 13.98
C SER A 67 -2.49 -4.61 14.89
N ALA A 68 -1.94 -4.18 16.03
CA ALA A 68 -2.51 -3.19 16.94
C ALA A 68 -2.14 -1.72 16.57
N LEU A 69 -1.48 -1.50 15.44
CA LEU A 69 -0.95 -0.21 15.01
C LEU A 69 -1.71 0.33 13.78
N LEU A 70 -1.47 1.60 13.48
CA LEU A 70 -1.89 2.26 12.25
C LEU A 70 -0.68 2.54 11.37
N ALA A 71 -0.81 2.27 10.08
CA ALA A 71 0.22 2.46 9.07
C ALA A 71 -0.27 3.41 7.97
N HIS A 72 0.61 4.30 7.53
CA HIS A 72 0.46 5.05 6.28
C HIS A 72 1.47 4.48 5.29
N VAL A 73 0.98 3.84 4.22
CA VAL A 73 1.80 2.99 3.34
C VAL A 73 1.81 3.54 1.93
N HIS A 74 2.99 3.58 1.32
CA HIS A 74 3.21 3.95 -0.07
C HIS A 74 3.80 2.75 -0.80
N VAL A 75 3.10 2.25 -1.82
CA VAL A 75 3.54 1.15 -2.66
C VAL A 75 3.72 1.67 -4.08
N THR A 76 4.97 1.84 -4.51
CA THR A 76 5.29 2.27 -5.87
C THR A 76 5.73 1.09 -6.73
N VAL A 77 5.12 0.94 -7.89
CA VAL A 77 5.54 0.00 -8.93
C VAL A 77 5.96 0.77 -10.18
N LYS A 78 7.16 0.45 -10.68
CA LYS A 78 7.64 0.91 -12.00
C LYS A 78 7.35 -0.19 -13.01
N SER A 79 6.63 0.15 -14.08
CA SER A 79 6.21 -0.80 -15.11
C SER A 79 5.93 -0.05 -16.39
N GLU A 80 6.31 -0.63 -17.54
CA GLU A 80 5.91 -0.12 -18.84
C GLU A 80 4.38 -0.12 -18.99
N ASN A 81 3.71 -1.10 -18.35
CA ASN A 81 2.25 -1.24 -18.32
C ASN A 81 1.62 -0.51 -17.11
N TYR A 82 2.16 0.63 -16.67
CA TYR A 82 1.66 1.35 -15.50
C TYR A 82 0.19 1.80 -15.66
N VAL A 83 -0.27 2.05 -16.89
CA VAL A 83 -1.65 2.44 -17.20
C VAL A 83 -2.64 1.32 -16.85
N ASP A 84 -2.29 0.08 -17.16
CA ASP A 84 -3.12 -1.09 -16.83
C ASP A 84 -3.21 -1.26 -15.32
N VAL A 85 -2.07 -1.16 -14.62
CA VAL A 85 -2.01 -1.20 -13.15
C VAL A 85 -2.87 -0.10 -12.52
N PHE A 86 -2.74 1.14 -13.02
CA PHE A 86 -3.55 2.26 -12.56
C PHE A 86 -5.05 2.00 -12.74
N THR A 87 -5.43 1.47 -13.90
CA THR A 87 -6.83 1.17 -14.25
C THR A 87 -7.39 0.07 -13.35
N GLU A 88 -6.64 -1.01 -13.14
CA GLU A 88 -7.04 -2.10 -12.23
C GLU A 88 -7.20 -1.63 -10.79
N LEU A 89 -6.23 -0.85 -10.28
CA LEU A 89 -6.28 -0.30 -8.92
C LEU A 89 -7.47 0.66 -8.76
N THR A 90 -7.73 1.51 -9.75
CA THR A 90 -8.85 2.46 -9.71
C THR A 90 -10.19 1.71 -9.76
N SER A 91 -10.30 0.70 -10.62
CA SER A 91 -11.48 -0.18 -10.68
C SER A 91 -11.72 -0.89 -9.35
N TRP A 92 -10.67 -1.43 -8.75
CA TRP A 92 -10.72 -2.07 -7.44
C TRP A 92 -11.17 -1.09 -6.34
N LYS A 93 -10.57 0.10 -6.28
CA LYS A 93 -10.92 1.15 -5.30
C LYS A 93 -12.40 1.49 -5.42
N ASN A 94 -12.88 1.79 -6.62
CA ASN A 94 -14.28 2.22 -6.83
C ASN A 94 -15.30 1.12 -6.49
N LYS A 95 -14.96 -0.15 -6.71
CA LYS A 95 -15.82 -1.29 -6.35
C LYS A 95 -15.85 -1.55 -4.84
N THR A 96 -14.72 -1.37 -4.17
CA THR A 96 -14.57 -1.75 -2.76
C THR A 96 -14.91 -0.59 -1.82
N PHE A 97 -14.69 0.65 -2.25
CA PHE A 97 -14.85 1.88 -1.49
C PHE A 97 -15.65 2.93 -2.29
N PRO A 98 -16.92 2.64 -2.65
CA PRO A 98 -17.72 3.50 -3.53
C PRO A 98 -18.04 4.89 -2.95
N ASN A 99 -17.92 5.05 -1.62
CA ASN A 99 -18.26 6.27 -0.89
C ASN A 99 -17.04 7.09 -0.44
N ASP A 100 -15.83 6.71 -0.86
CA ASP A 100 -14.55 7.34 -0.43
C ASP A 100 -14.09 8.40 -1.46
N SER A 101 -15.07 9.12 -2.06
CA SER A 101 -14.88 10.18 -3.07
C SER A 101 -15.01 11.58 -2.46
#